data_AF-A0A920TYK9-F1
#
_entry.id   AF-A0A920TYK9-F1
#
_cell.length_a   1.000
_cell.length_b   1.000
_cell.length_c   1.000
_cell.angle_alpha   90.00
_cell.angle_beta   90.00
_cell.angle_gamma   90.00
#
_symmetry.space_group_name_H-M   'P 1'
#
loop_
_entity.id
_entity.type
_entity.pdbx_description
1 polymer ?
#
loop_
_entity_poly.entity_id
_entity_poly.type
_entity_poly.pdbx_seq_one_letter_code
_entity_poly.pdbx_strand_id
1 'polypeptide(L)' 'MLVMFFQQVRLIFFDYEGNTIDYGFDTGNLKRSVGLAAQWLAPLGLFRFSYAIPLNDEPRSDTYPGDETERFQFTIGGAF' A
#
# COMPACT_ATOMS: atom_id res chain seq x y z
N MET A 1 -3.00 14.31 53.56
CA MET A 1 -2.85 14.68 52.14
C MET A 1 -2.31 13.47 51.41
N LEU A 2 -3.14 12.81 50.59
CA LEU A 2 -2.80 11.54 49.93
C LEU A 2 -2.51 11.82 48.45
N VAL A 3 -1.26 11.64 48.04
CA VAL A 3 -0.82 11.84 46.65
C VAL A 3 -0.91 10.50 45.95
N MET A 4 -1.84 10.39 44.98
CA MET A 4 -1.95 9.22 44.10
C MET A 4 -1.03 9.43 42.89
N PHE A 5 -0.08 8.53 42.69
CA PHE A 5 0.68 8.43 41.44
C PHE A 5 -0.10 7.56 40.45
N PHE A 6 -0.46 8.12 39.30
CA PHE A 6 -1.00 7.33 38.19
C PHE A 6 0.17 6.68 37.45
N GLN A 7 0.20 5.34 37.36
CA GLN A 7 1.19 4.63 36.54
C GLN A 7 0.63 4.50 35.11
N GLN A 8 1.43 4.83 34.10
CA GLN A 8 1.05 4.70 32.69
C GLN A 8 0.93 3.20 32.33
N VAL A 9 -0.27 2.73 32.00
CA VAL A 9 -0.47 1.37 31.47
C VAL A 9 -0.01 1.36 30.01
N ARG A 10 1.07 0.62 29.72
CA ARG A 10 1.52 0.38 28.34
C ARG A 10 0.74 -0.80 27.75
N LEU A 11 -0.20 -0.50 26.86
CA LEU A 11 -0.90 -1.52 26.07
C LEU A 11 -0.03 -1.89 24.86
N ILE A 12 0.29 -3.17 24.72
CA ILE A 12 1.03 -3.71 23.57
C ILE A 12 0.02 -4.52 22.76
N PHE A 13 -0.08 -4.21 21.48
CA PHE A 13 -0.94 -4.94 20.55
C PHE A 13 -0.10 -5.96 19.80
N PHE A 14 -0.62 -7.18 19.74
CA PHE A 14 -0.01 -8.27 19.01
C PHE A 14 -0.79 -8.50 17.71
N ASP A 15 -0.09 -8.85 16.64
CA ASP A 15 -0.72 -9.39 15.45
C ASP A 15 -1.26 -10.81 15.72
N TYR A 16 -1.87 -11.42 14.71
CA TYR A 16 -2.41 -12.78 14.83
C TYR A 16 -1.31 -13.86 14.91
N GLU A 17 -0.03 -13.53 14.66
CA GLU A 17 1.14 -14.40 14.88
C GLU A 17 1.82 -14.16 16.25
N GLY A 18 1.39 -13.16 17.02
CA GLY A 18 2.01 -12.81 18.31
C GLY A 18 3.20 -11.87 18.20
N ASN A 19 3.46 -11.27 17.03
CA ASN A 19 4.46 -10.23 16.88
C ASN A 19 3.91 -8.89 17.39
N THR A 20 4.79 -8.06 17.96
CA THR A 20 4.40 -6.69 18.35
C THR A 20 4.15 -5.86 17.10
N ILE A 21 2.94 -5.32 16.97
CA ILE A 21 2.60 -4.41 15.86
C ILE A 21 3.33 -3.09 16.11
N ASP A 22 4.29 -2.77 15.25
CA ASP A 22 4.91 -1.46 15.24
C ASP A 22 4.08 -0.50 14.38
N TYR A 23 3.57 0.56 15.01
CA TYR A 23 2.87 1.65 14.31
C TYR A 23 3.83 2.77 13.89
N GLY A 24 5.14 2.56 14.04
CA GLY A 24 6.18 3.44 13.55
C GLY A 24 6.09 3.64 12.03
N PHE A 25 6.28 4.87 11.58
CA PHE A 25 6.36 5.17 10.16
C PHE A 25 7.72 4.71 9.61
N ASP A 26 7.71 3.69 8.74
CA ASP A 26 8.89 3.27 7.99
C ASP A 26 8.79 3.71 6.53
N THR A 27 9.79 4.46 6.07
CA THR A 27 9.92 4.92 4.68
C THR A 27 10.21 3.76 3.71
N GLY A 28 10.76 2.65 4.24
CA GLY A 28 10.98 1.40 3.52
C GLY A 28 9.71 0.72 3.05
N ASN A 29 8.59 0.89 3.78
CA ASN A 29 7.31 0.24 3.46
C ASN A 29 6.48 1.00 2.40
N LEU A 30 7.02 2.10 1.85
CA LEU A 30 6.34 2.85 0.80
C LEU A 30 6.31 2.04 -0.50
N LYS A 31 5.10 1.80 -1.03
CA LYS A 31 4.89 1.11 -2.30
C LYS A 31 5.41 1.96 -3.46
N ARG A 32 6.22 1.34 -4.32
CA ARG A 32 6.87 1.99 -5.47
C ARG A 32 6.73 1.11 -6.69
N SER A 33 6.69 1.70 -7.87
CA SER A 33 6.64 0.96 -9.13
C SER A 33 7.43 1.69 -10.23
N VAL A 34 7.88 0.94 -11.23
CA VAL A 34 8.55 1.47 -12.42
C VAL A 34 7.91 0.87 -13.66
N GLY A 35 7.70 1.68 -14.69
CA GLY A 35 6.93 1.25 -15.85
C GLY A 35 7.06 2.15 -17.07
N LEU A 36 6.38 1.73 -18.13
CA LEU A 36 6.23 2.47 -19.37
C LEU A 36 4.77 2.87 -19.55
N ALA A 37 4.54 4.03 -20.14
CA ALA A 37 3.22 4.51 -20.47
C ALA A 37 3.18 5.05 -21.91
N ALA A 38 2.09 4.75 -22.61
CA ALA A 38 1.80 5.28 -23.92
C ALA A 38 0.43 5.98 -23.89
N GLN A 39 0.37 7.15 -24.51
CA GLN A 39 -0.85 7.92 -24.64
C GLN A 39 -1.05 8.28 -26.10
N TRP A 40 -2.23 8.00 -26.63
CA TRP A 40 -2.59 8.38 -27.98
C TRP A 40 -3.99 9.00 -28.03
N LEU A 41 -4.11 10.10 -28.78
CA LEU A 41 -5.38 10.76 -29.06
C LEU A 41 -6.00 10.13 -30.32
N ALA A 42 -7.13 9.46 -30.16
CA ALA A 42 -7.87 8.88 -31.27
C ALA A 42 -9.13 9.68 -31.61
N PRO A 43 -9.71 9.49 -32.80
CA PRO A 43 -11.01 10.07 -33.16
C PRO A 43 -12.15 9.71 -32.18
N LEU A 44 -12.00 8.62 -31.43
CA LEU A 44 -12.98 8.10 -30.46
C LEU A 44 -12.68 8.54 -29.01
N GLY A 45 -11.60 9.28 -28.76
CA GLY A 45 -11.21 9.75 -27.42
C GLY A 45 -9.73 9.51 -27.09
N LEU A 46 -9.34 9.89 -25.88
CA LEU A 46 -8.00 9.65 -25.38
C LEU A 46 -7.86 8.19 -24.94
N PHE A 47 -6.81 7.53 -25.40
CA PHE A 47 -6.44 6.22 -24.91
C PHE A 47 -5.11 6.31 -24.16
N ARG A 48 -5.09 5.74 -22.96
CA ARG A 48 -3.91 5.70 -22.10
C ARG A 48 -3.65 4.27 -21.69
N PHE A 49 -2.41 3.81 -21.86
CA PHE A 49 -1.94 2.49 -21.46
C PHE A 49 -0.73 2.67 -20.56
N SER A 50 -0.70 1.99 -19.43
CA SER A 50 0.44 1.94 -18.55
C SER A 50 0.74 0.51 -18.15
N TYR A 51 2.01 0.14 -18.25
CA TYR A 51 2.53 -1.13 -17.78
C TYR A 51 3.62 -0.87 -16.75
N ALA A 52 3.41 -1.31 -15.50
CA ALA A 52 4.34 -1.08 -14.41
C ALA A 52 4.61 -2.35 -13.60
N ILE A 53 5.83 -2.45 -13.11
CA ILE A 53 6.31 -3.49 -12.21
C ILE A 53 6.44 -2.87 -10.82
N PRO A 54 5.78 -3.45 -9.79
CA PRO A 54 5.99 -3.02 -8.41
C PRO A 54 7.43 -3.35 -7.98
N LEU A 55 8.04 -2.43 -7.23
CA LEU A 55 9.40 -2.55 -6.70
C LEU A 55 9.41 -2.94 -5.21
N ASN A 56 8.27 -2.83 -4.54
CA ASN A 56 8.11 -3.04 -3.10
C ASN A 56 6.73 -3.62 -2.81
N ASP A 57 6.36 -4.69 -3.51
CA ASP A 57 5.15 -5.46 -3.24
C ASP A 57 5.39 -6.46 -2.11
N GLU A 58 4.46 -6.53 -1.18
CA GLU A 58 4.41 -7.55 -0.14
C GLU A 58 3.64 -8.77 -0.65
N PRO A 59 4.30 -9.94 -0.79
CA PRO A 59 3.62 -11.15 -1.21
C PRO A 59 2.64 -11.64 -0.14
N ARG A 60 1.59 -12.30 -0.59
CA ARG A 60 0.64 -12.95 0.30
C ARG A 60 1.33 -14.06 1.11
N SER A 61 1.12 -14.05 2.41
CA SER A 61 1.48 -15.13 3.35
C SER A 61 0.19 -15.76 3.91
N ASP A 62 0.29 -16.81 4.72
CA ASP A 62 -0.84 -17.54 5.35
C ASP A 62 -1.69 -16.70 6.33
N THR A 63 -1.49 -15.40 6.32
CA THR A 63 -1.20 -14.64 7.53
C THR A 63 -1.35 -13.17 7.11
N TYR A 64 -0.53 -12.69 6.16
CA TYR A 64 -0.73 -11.38 5.51
C TYR A 64 -1.43 -11.51 4.16
N PRO A 65 -2.47 -10.70 3.86
CA PRO A 65 -3.23 -10.84 2.63
C PRO A 65 -2.44 -10.52 1.35
N GLY A 66 -1.28 -9.86 1.47
CA GLY A 66 -0.43 -9.41 0.36
C GLY A 66 -0.96 -8.15 -0.31
N ASP A 67 -0.10 -7.48 -1.08
CA ASP A 67 -0.47 -6.31 -1.88
C ASP A 67 -1.23 -6.73 -3.14
N GLU A 68 -2.30 -6.00 -3.46
CA GLU A 68 -3.01 -6.14 -4.73
C GLU A 68 -2.27 -5.38 -5.83
N THR A 69 -1.70 -6.11 -6.80
CA THR A 69 -0.92 -5.53 -7.89
C THR A 69 -1.65 -5.65 -9.23
N GLU A 70 -1.90 -4.52 -9.91
CA GLU A 70 -2.38 -4.49 -11.30
C GLU A 70 -1.29 -3.91 -12.21
N ARG A 71 -0.67 -4.79 -13.01
CA ARG A 71 0.52 -4.43 -13.82
C ARG A 71 0.17 -3.70 -15.09
N PHE A 72 -0.98 -3.98 -15.71
CA PHE A 72 -1.42 -3.36 -16.94
C PHE A 72 -2.72 -2.61 -16.68
N GLN A 73 -2.70 -1.30 -16.91
CA GLN A 73 -3.87 -0.46 -16.76
C GLN A 73 -4.13 0.28 -18.07
N PHE A 74 -5.42 0.44 -18.40
CA PHE A 74 -5.82 1.19 -19.57
C PHE A 74 -7.05 2.04 -19.29
N THR A 75 -7.13 3.19 -19.95
CA THR A 75 -8.28 4.09 -19.88
C THR A 75 -8.68 4.47 -21.30
N ILE A 76 -9.98 4.37 -21.60
CA ILE A 76 -10.56 4.67 -22.92
C ILE A 76 -11.64 5.72 -22.76
N GLY A 77 -11.41 6.91 -23.32
CA GLY A 77 -12.33 8.03 -23.17
C GLY A 77 -12.25 8.66 -21.77
N GLY A 78 -12.87 9.82 -21.60
CA GLY A 78 -12.84 10.61 -20.36
C GLY A 78 -13.67 10.03 -19.21
N ALA A 79 -13.58 8.73 -18.95
CA ALA A 79 -14.15 8.13 -17.75
C ALA A 79 -13.04 8.05 -16.69
N PHE A 80 -13.09 9.00 -15.77
CA PHE A 80 -12.35 8.99 -14.50
C PHE A 80 -13.18 8.29 -13.42
#